data_AF-A0AA36FP95-F1
#
_entry.id   AF-A0AA36FP95-F1
#
_cell.length_a   1.000
_cell.length_b   1.000
_cell.length_c   1.000
_cell.angle_alpha   90.00
_cell.angle_beta   90.00
_cell.angle_gamma   90.00
#
_symmetry.space_group_name_H-M   'P 1'
#
loop_
_entity.id
_entity.type
_entity.pdbx_description
1 polymer ?
#
loop_
_entity_poly.entity_id
_entity_poly.type
_entity_poly.pdbx_seq_one_letter_code
_entity_poly.pdbx_strand_id
1 'polypeptide(L)'
;MACVPLAGKERAVEDDVVEPLTRLLLHKSDEVRAKAAGALTMIAITTPGKFKALHALDTLVFLTKDQNSEVRTNALKALTCLSEAPRGRKILLNHVEKIQVLTSDPVPAVAKAASIALQVICWKP
;
A
#
# COMPACT_ATOMS: atom_id res chain seq x y z
N MET A 1 2.97 3.71 30.85
CA MET A 1 2.34 2.83 29.85
C MET A 1 1.54 3.72 28.91
N ALA A 2 2.17 4.22 27.84
CA ALA A 2 1.53 5.19 26.94
C ALA A 2 0.66 4.45 25.93
N CYS A 3 -0.65 4.46 26.17
CA CYS A 3 -1.65 4.02 25.21
C CYS A 3 -1.69 5.06 24.09
N VAL A 4 -1.11 4.74 22.94
CA VAL A 4 -1.26 5.56 21.73
C VAL A 4 -2.74 5.48 21.33
N PRO A 5 -3.51 6.57 21.31
CA PRO A 5 -4.95 6.48 21.11
C PRO A 5 -5.27 6.02 19.68
N LEU A 6 -6.02 4.93 19.56
CA LEU A 6 -6.66 4.48 18.30
C LEU A 6 -7.46 5.59 17.60
N ALA A 7 -7.94 6.57 18.37
CA ALA A 7 -8.68 7.74 17.89
C ALA A 7 -7.95 8.57 16.81
N GLY A 8 -6.61 8.61 16.81
CA GLY A 8 -5.87 9.33 15.78
C GLY A 8 -5.96 8.68 14.39
N LYS A 9 -6.06 7.34 14.35
CA LYS A 9 -6.19 6.57 13.11
C LYS A 9 -7.62 6.56 12.57
N GLU A 10 -8.62 6.59 13.47
CA GLU A 10 -10.03 6.69 13.09
C GLU A 10 -10.35 8.09 12.51
N ARG A 11 -9.86 9.17 13.12
CA ARG A 11 -10.05 10.54 12.59
C ARG A 11 -9.38 10.77 11.24
N ALA A 12 -8.20 10.19 11.00
CA ALA A 12 -7.56 10.27 9.69
C ALA A 12 -8.41 9.64 8.57
N VAL A 13 -9.21 8.62 8.87
CA VAL A 13 -10.18 8.08 7.91
C VAL A 13 -11.36 9.05 7.75
N GLU A 14 -11.83 9.69 8.83
CA GLU A 14 -12.99 10.60 8.83
C GLU A 14 -12.71 11.93 8.09
N ASP A 15 -11.48 12.46 8.13
CA ASP A 15 -11.12 13.78 7.60
C ASP A 15 -10.66 13.81 6.13
N ASP A 16 -11.11 12.86 5.30
CA ASP A 16 -10.87 12.84 3.85
C ASP A 16 -9.38 12.87 3.41
N VAL A 17 -8.44 12.50 4.29
CA VAL A 17 -7.00 12.59 4.00
C VAL A 17 -6.52 11.62 2.92
N VAL A 18 -7.33 10.61 2.61
CA VAL A 18 -7.00 9.57 1.62
C VAL A 18 -6.88 10.15 0.23
N GLU A 19 -7.76 11.08 -0.15
CA GLU A 19 -7.72 11.68 -1.49
C GLU A 19 -6.48 12.56 -1.71
N PRO A 20 -6.13 13.51 -0.82
CA PRO A 20 -4.86 14.24 -0.89
C PRO A 20 -3.65 13.31 -0.95
N LEU A 21 -3.60 12.27 -0.12
CA LEU A 21 -2.49 11.30 -0.14
C LEU A 21 -2.41 10.56 -1.47
N THR A 22 -3.55 10.19 -2.05
CA THR A 22 -3.61 9.54 -3.37
C THR A 22 -3.04 10.46 -4.46
N ARG A 23 -3.33 11.77 -4.40
CA ARG A 23 -2.74 12.75 -5.33
C ARG A 23 -1.22 12.86 -5.15
N LEU A 24 -0.74 12.82 -3.90
CA LEU A 24 0.70 12.89 -3.59
C LEU A 24 1.49 11.65 -4.03
N LEU A 25 0.84 10.51 -4.30
CA LEU A 25 1.50 9.34 -4.90
C LEU A 25 2.08 9.61 -6.29
N LEU A 26 1.61 10.65 -6.99
CA LEU A 26 2.12 11.04 -8.31
C LEU A 26 3.02 12.28 -8.26
N HIS A 27 3.45 12.69 -7.05
CA HIS A 27 4.28 13.87 -6.89
C HIS A 27 5.67 13.67 -7.53
N LYS A 28 6.28 14.76 -8.03
CA LYS A 28 7.59 14.73 -8.70
C LYS A 28 8.73 14.23 -7.81
N SER A 29 8.68 14.56 -6.52
CA SER A 29 9.65 14.10 -5.52
C SER A 29 9.31 12.69 -5.05
N ASP A 30 10.28 11.81 -5.15
CA ASP A 30 10.27 10.44 -4.66
C ASP A 30 10.09 10.35 -3.15
N GLU A 31 10.70 11.25 -2.38
CA GLU A 31 10.48 11.33 -0.93
C GLU A 31 8.99 11.55 -0.61
N VAL A 32 8.33 12.50 -1.30
CA VAL A 32 6.90 12.77 -1.11
C VAL A 32 6.06 11.53 -1.47
N ARG A 33 6.38 10.85 -2.59
CA ARG A 33 5.69 9.60 -2.96
C ARG A 33 5.88 8.52 -1.90
N ALA A 34 7.09 8.38 -1.35
CA ALA A 34 7.41 7.39 -0.33
C ALA A 34 6.62 7.66 0.96
N LYS A 35 6.57 8.92 1.41
CA LYS A 35 5.78 9.32 2.58
C LYS A 35 4.28 9.13 2.35
N ALA A 36 3.76 9.48 1.17
CA ALA A 36 2.36 9.28 0.83
C ALA A 36 1.96 7.79 0.84
N ALA A 37 2.76 6.92 0.21
CA ALA A 37 2.54 5.47 0.22
C ALA A 37 2.65 4.88 1.64
N GLY A 38 3.61 5.36 2.45
CA GLY A 38 3.75 4.97 3.85
C GLY A 38 2.54 5.37 4.70
N ALA A 39 2.04 6.59 4.51
CA ALA A 39 0.83 7.06 5.19
C ALA A 39 -0.41 6.23 4.80
N LEU A 40 -0.58 5.92 3.51
CA LEU A 40 -1.67 5.05 3.04
C LEU A 40 -1.57 3.64 3.62
N THR A 41 -0.36 3.10 3.79
CA THR A 41 -0.16 1.82 4.50
C THR A 41 -0.75 1.88 5.91
N MET A 42 -0.45 2.94 6.67
CA MET A 42 -0.94 3.11 8.04
C MET A 42 -2.46 3.28 8.11
N ILE A 43 -3.05 3.96 7.13
CA ILE A 43 -4.51 4.13 7.01
C ILE A 43 -5.17 2.78 6.69
N ALA A 44 -4.60 2.00 5.78
CA ALA A 44 -5.15 0.71 5.33
C ALA A 44 -5.13 -0.39 6.41
N ILE A 45 -4.47 -0.18 7.55
CA ILE A 45 -4.53 -1.09 8.71
C ILE A 45 -5.94 -1.11 9.31
N THR A 46 -6.68 -0.01 9.28
CA THR A 46 -8.06 0.04 9.79
C THR A 46 -9.04 -0.43 8.72
N THR A 47 -10.12 -1.10 9.12
CA THR A 47 -11.15 -1.56 8.18
C THR A 47 -11.74 -0.40 7.35
N PRO A 48 -12.14 0.74 7.95
CA PRO A 48 -12.64 1.89 7.19
C PRO A 48 -11.60 2.49 6.23
N GLY A 49 -10.36 2.64 6.68
CA GLY A 49 -9.27 3.21 5.88
C GLY A 49 -8.94 2.32 4.67
N LYS A 50 -8.97 1.00 4.86
CA LYS A 50 -8.76 0.02 3.80
C LYS A 50 -9.77 0.19 2.66
N PHE A 51 -11.06 0.32 2.97
CA PHE A 51 -12.10 0.52 1.96
C PHE A 51 -11.97 1.88 1.27
N LYS A 52 -11.67 2.95 2.01
CA LYS A 52 -11.46 4.28 1.44
C LYS A 52 -10.23 4.35 0.52
N ALA A 53 -9.19 3.57 0.78
CA ALA A 53 -7.95 3.59 -0.03
C ALA A 53 -7.97 2.66 -1.25
N LEU A 54 -9.08 1.95 -1.51
CA LEU A 54 -9.17 1.03 -2.66
C LEU A 54 -9.00 1.71 -4.02
N HIS A 55 -9.40 2.98 -4.16
CA HIS A 55 -9.20 3.71 -5.43
C HIS A 55 -7.73 4.03 -5.72
N ALA A 56 -6.84 3.94 -4.73
CA ALA A 56 -5.41 4.17 -4.92
C ALA A 56 -4.67 2.93 -5.45
N LEU A 57 -5.35 1.79 -5.62
CA LEU A 57 -4.72 0.51 -6.00
C LEU A 57 -3.93 0.60 -7.29
N ASP A 58 -4.49 1.14 -8.36
CA ASP A 58 -3.81 1.22 -9.66
C ASP A 58 -2.56 2.09 -9.59
N THR A 59 -2.64 3.21 -8.87
CA THR A 59 -1.51 4.10 -8.61
C THR A 59 -0.42 3.40 -7.79
N LEU A 60 -0.80 2.65 -6.75
CA LEU A 60 0.14 1.88 -5.94
C LEU A 60 0.80 0.75 -6.75
N VAL A 61 0.06 0.07 -7.62
CA VAL A 61 0.63 -0.92 -8.55
C VAL A 61 1.62 -0.25 -9.50
N PHE A 62 1.30 0.94 -10.02
CA PHE A 62 2.24 1.71 -10.85
C PHE A 62 3.53 2.04 -10.09
N LEU A 63 3.44 2.46 -8.83
CA LEU A 63 4.59 2.81 -7.99
C LEU A 63 5.48 1.62 -7.60
N THR A 64 5.05 0.37 -7.83
CA THR A 64 5.97 -0.77 -7.72
C THR A 64 7.13 -0.68 -8.71
N LYS A 65 7.03 0.13 -9.77
CA LYS A 65 8.13 0.35 -10.74
C LYS A 65 8.92 1.63 -10.49
N ASP A 66 8.71 2.29 -9.35
CA ASP A 66 9.42 3.52 -9.02
C ASP A 66 10.94 3.30 -8.93
N GLN A 67 11.72 4.28 -9.34
CA GLN A 67 13.19 4.24 -9.26
C GLN A 67 13.66 4.18 -7.79
N ASN A 68 12.92 4.84 -6.89
CA ASN A 68 13.23 4.84 -5.47
C ASN A 68 12.68 3.58 -4.79
N SER A 69 13.57 2.82 -4.12
CA SER A 69 13.23 1.56 -3.47
C SER A 69 12.34 1.71 -2.23
N GLU A 70 12.39 2.86 -1.53
CA GLU A 70 11.48 3.15 -0.41
C GLU A 70 10.04 3.32 -0.93
N VAL A 71 9.86 4.00 -2.07
CA VAL A 71 8.56 4.10 -2.75
C VAL A 71 8.03 2.71 -3.11
N ARG A 72 8.85 1.87 -3.78
CA ARG A 72 8.45 0.50 -4.12
C ARG A 72 8.06 -0.31 -2.89
N THR A 73 8.86 -0.25 -1.83
CA THR A 73 8.63 -0.98 -0.58
C THR A 73 7.31 -0.55 0.09
N ASN A 74 7.06 0.76 0.17
CA ASN A 74 5.85 1.28 0.80
C ASN A 74 4.61 1.00 -0.06
N ALA A 75 4.73 1.06 -1.38
CA ALA A 75 3.66 0.65 -2.28
C ALA A 75 3.27 -0.83 -2.05
N LEU A 76 4.24 -1.74 -2.02
CA LEU A 76 3.98 -3.17 -1.76
C LEU A 76 3.34 -3.43 -0.40
N LYS A 77 3.76 -2.72 0.66
CA LYS A 77 3.13 -2.81 1.98
C LYS A 77 1.67 -2.33 1.95
N ALA A 78 1.40 -1.21 1.28
CA ALA A 78 0.04 -0.72 1.10
C ALA A 78 -0.83 -1.75 0.33
N LEU A 79 -0.31 -2.31 -0.75
CA LEU A 79 -0.99 -3.36 -1.52
C LEU A 79 -1.29 -4.59 -0.66
N THR A 80 -0.36 -5.00 0.21
CA THR A 80 -0.56 -6.09 1.17
C THR A 80 -1.77 -5.80 2.07
N CYS A 81 -1.78 -4.64 2.74
CA CYS A 81 -2.91 -4.26 3.61
C CYS A 81 -4.24 -4.19 2.85
N LEU A 82 -4.25 -3.65 1.64
CA LEU A 82 -5.47 -3.53 0.82
C LEU A 82 -5.98 -4.89 0.32
N SER A 83 -5.10 -5.87 0.11
CA SER A 83 -5.45 -7.23 -0.32
C SER A 83 -6.11 -8.10 0.77
N GLU A 84 -6.11 -7.63 2.02
CA GLU A 84 -6.89 -8.24 3.08
C GLU A 84 -8.40 -7.96 2.91
N ALA A 85 -8.79 -6.89 2.20
CA ALA A 85 -10.19 -6.66 1.84
C ALA A 85 -10.57 -7.52 0.62
N PRO A 86 -11.73 -8.20 0.61
CA PRO A 86 -12.13 -9.05 -0.51
C PRO A 86 -12.12 -8.34 -1.87
N ARG A 87 -12.56 -7.07 -1.90
CA ARG A 87 -12.56 -6.25 -3.12
C ARG A 87 -11.15 -5.89 -3.57
N GLY A 88 -10.26 -5.51 -2.64
CA GLY A 88 -8.86 -5.20 -2.94
C GLY A 88 -8.11 -6.42 -3.45
N ARG A 89 -8.32 -7.59 -2.81
CA ARG A 89 -7.78 -8.87 -3.27
C ARG A 89 -8.20 -9.19 -4.70
N LYS A 90 -9.51 -9.10 -5.00
CA LYS A 90 -10.06 -9.40 -6.32
C LYS A 90 -9.40 -8.56 -7.43
N ILE A 91 -9.13 -7.29 -7.16
CA ILE A 91 -8.44 -6.40 -8.10
C ILE A 91 -6.97 -6.83 -8.24
N LEU A 92 -6.27 -7.08 -7.14
CA LEU A 92 -4.85 -7.40 -7.13
C LEU A 92 -4.51 -8.77 -7.72
N LEU A 93 -5.46 -9.70 -7.77
CA LEU A 93 -5.29 -10.96 -8.52
C LEU A 93 -4.94 -10.73 -10.00
N ASN A 94 -5.42 -9.63 -10.61
CA ASN A 94 -5.07 -9.25 -11.99
C ASN A 94 -3.66 -8.62 -12.12
N HIS A 95 -2.94 -8.46 -11.01
CA HIS A 95 -1.61 -7.84 -10.96
C HIS A 95 -0.55 -8.76 -10.34
N VAL A 96 -0.88 -10.02 -10.08
CA VAL A 96 0.03 -11.01 -9.47
C VAL A 96 1.33 -11.12 -10.24
N GLU A 97 1.29 -11.25 -11.57
CA GLU A 97 2.50 -11.33 -12.39
C GLU A 97 3.39 -10.09 -12.26
N LYS A 98 2.78 -8.91 -12.23
CA LYS A 98 3.52 -7.65 -12.05
C LYS A 98 4.24 -7.63 -10.72
N ILE A 99 3.59 -8.08 -9.64
CA ILE A 99 4.15 -8.11 -8.29
C ILE A 99 5.19 -9.25 -8.15
N GLN A 100 4.97 -10.38 -8.81
CA GLN A 100 5.87 -11.53 -8.79
C GLN A 100 7.27 -11.20 -9.31
N VAL A 101 7.40 -10.35 -10.31
CA VAL A 101 8.71 -9.91 -10.81
C VAL A 101 9.53 -9.21 -9.73
N LEU A 102 8.89 -8.52 -8.77
CA LEU A 102 9.58 -7.80 -7.70
C LEU A 102 10.18 -8.72 -6.62
N THR A 103 9.84 -10.01 -6.58
CA THR A 103 10.50 -10.94 -5.63
C THR A 103 11.99 -11.11 -5.93
N SER A 104 12.43 -10.71 -7.13
CA SER A 104 13.83 -10.69 -7.57
C SER A 104 14.41 -9.27 -7.62
N ASP A 105 13.77 -8.28 -6.98
CA ASP A 105 14.31 -6.90 -6.89
C ASP A 105 15.69 -6.89 -6.22
N PRO A 106 16.66 -6.10 -6.72
CA PRO A 106 18.01 -6.04 -6.14
C PRO A 106 18.02 -5.54 -4.69
N VAL A 107 16.98 -4.82 -4.26
CA VAL A 107 16.85 -4.36 -2.88
C VAL A 107 16.13 -5.42 -2.04
N PRO A 108 16.77 -6.01 -1.02
CA PRO A 108 16.18 -7.11 -0.24
C PRO A 108 14.86 -6.74 0.45
N ALA A 109 14.70 -5.48 0.86
CA ALA A 109 13.47 -5.00 1.47
C ALA A 109 12.28 -5.02 0.50
N VAL A 110 12.52 -4.70 -0.78
CA VAL A 110 11.49 -4.73 -1.83
C VAL A 110 11.12 -6.17 -2.16
N ALA A 111 12.12 -7.04 -2.37
CA ALA A 111 11.91 -8.47 -2.63
C ALA A 111 11.12 -9.14 -1.52
N LYS A 112 11.46 -8.86 -0.25
CA LYS A 112 10.73 -9.38 0.91
C LYS A 112 9.28 -8.87 0.95
N ALA A 113 9.06 -7.58 0.72
CA ALA A 113 7.71 -7.00 0.69
C ALA A 113 6.85 -7.60 -0.44
N ALA A 114 7.44 -7.87 -1.61
CA ALA A 114 6.75 -8.49 -2.73
C ALA A 114 6.32 -9.93 -2.42
N SER A 115 7.20 -10.72 -1.82
CA SER A 115 6.88 -12.09 -1.41
C SER A 115 5.73 -12.14 -0.41
N ILE A 116 5.71 -11.24 0.57
CA ILE A 116 4.61 -11.13 1.54
C ILE A 116 3.31 -10.71 0.83
N ALA A 117 3.36 -9.71 -0.04
CA ALA A 117 2.19 -9.26 -0.79
C ALA A 117 1.56 -10.41 -1.59
N LEU A 118 2.38 -11.22 -2.28
CA LEU A 118 1.90 -12.37 -3.04
C LEU A 118 1.27 -13.44 -2.16
N GLN A 119 1.88 -13.74 -1.00
CA GLN A 119 1.30 -14.68 -0.04
C GLN A 119 -0.10 -14.25 0.38
N VAL A 120 -0.30 -12.96 0.68
CA VAL A 120 -1.61 -12.45 1.11
C VAL A 120 -2.62 -12.38 -0.05
N ILE A 121 -2.19 -11.95 -1.24
CA ILE A 121 -3.05 -11.85 -2.42
C ILE A 121 -3.54 -13.23 -2.88
N CYS A 122 -2.65 -14.21 -2.92
CA CYS A 122 -2.94 -15.55 -3.45
C CYS A 122 -3.54 -16.50 -2.41
N TRP A 123 -3.64 -16.08 -1.15
CA TRP A 123 -4.21 -16.93 -0.09
C TRP A 123 -5.68 -17.25 -0.34
N LYS A 124 -6.01 -18.55 -0.28
CA LYS A 124 -7.37 -19.08 -0.31
C LYS A 124 -7.67 -19.74 1.05
N PRO A 125 -8.84 -19.47 1.65
CA PRO A 125 -9.28 -20.11 2.89
C PRO A 125 -9.50 -21.61 2.73
#